data_AF-A0A973D7I6-F1
#
_entry.id   AF-A0A973D7I6-F1
#
_cell.length_a   1.000
_cell.length_b   1.000
_cell.length_c   1.000
_cell.angle_alpha   90.00
_cell.angle_beta   90.00
_cell.angle_gamma   90.00
#
_symmetry.space_group_name_H-M   'P 1'
#
loop_
_entity.id
_entity.type
_entity.pdbx_description
1 polymer ?
#
loop_
_entity_poly.entity_id
_entity_poly.type
_entity_poly.pdbx_seq_one_letter_code
_entity_poly.pdbx_strand_id
1 'polypeptide(L)'
;MMAEDHVINFFAAAFLPTSLTIEAGDSVTWNWVEGEHALTSGIPGGTPGTNDEPGALFSASINSQNPSFTYFFTEMGQTIGFFDANNPSQVGAITVLDDTLTFEVGVVDNAYLPSTVEIFEGDRVRWVHEPMEMLHTVTSGTPTGLPGTIEEPGALFNEESSDLNPVFEYTFDDPMELPYFCIPHVAFGMTGFVIIQDRFLRGDADRNGQLGIGDAIFTLGFLFQGTATPNCLDALDTSDDGQVNIADPVALLGYLFASAPPPPAPFSLEGPDRTAD
;
A
#
# COMPACT_ATOMS: atom_id res chain seq x y z
N MET A 1 -10.34 6.10 0.53
CA MET A 1 -11.52 5.97 1.41
C MET A 1 -11.16 6.74 2.68
N MET A 2 -12.02 7.62 3.20
CA MET A 2 -11.69 8.31 4.46
C MET A 2 -11.47 7.25 5.55
N ALA A 3 -10.42 7.38 6.36
CA ALA A 3 -10.20 6.50 7.50
C ALA A 3 -11.47 6.50 8.37
N GLU A 4 -12.05 5.33 8.55
CA GLU A 4 -13.25 5.14 9.34
C GLU A 4 -12.89 4.72 10.77
N ASP A 5 -13.63 5.26 11.73
CA ASP A 5 -13.56 4.81 13.12
C ASP A 5 -14.57 3.68 13.34
N HIS A 6 -14.04 2.49 13.58
CA HIS A 6 -14.84 1.32 13.90
C HIS A 6 -14.92 1.11 15.40
N VAL A 7 -15.99 0.47 15.86
CA VAL A 7 -16.21 0.21 17.28
C VAL A 7 -16.43 -1.27 17.54
N ILE A 8 -15.69 -1.81 18.50
CA ILE A 8 -15.95 -3.11 19.12
C ILE A 8 -16.39 -2.88 20.56
N ASN A 9 -17.60 -3.29 20.89
CA ASN A 9 -18.10 -3.25 22.25
C ASN A 9 -17.60 -4.49 23.03
N PHE A 10 -16.94 -4.22 24.14
CA PHE A 10 -16.31 -5.20 25.03
C PHE A 10 -17.24 -5.49 26.21
N PHE A 11 -17.95 -6.62 26.10
CA PHE A 11 -18.82 -7.16 27.14
C PHE A 11 -18.07 -8.21 27.97
N ALA A 12 -18.60 -8.51 29.16
CA ALA A 12 -18.06 -9.47 30.11
C ALA A 12 -17.66 -10.85 29.52
N ALA A 13 -18.31 -11.28 28.43
CA ALA A 13 -18.02 -12.57 27.79
C ALA A 13 -18.09 -12.53 26.24
N ALA A 14 -18.10 -11.34 25.63
CA ALA A 14 -18.21 -11.23 24.17
C ALA A 14 -17.62 -9.92 23.62
N PHE A 15 -17.14 -9.99 22.38
CA PHE A 15 -16.85 -8.83 21.54
C PHE A 15 -17.97 -8.65 20.52
N LEU A 16 -18.51 -7.44 20.39
CA LEU A 16 -19.53 -7.11 19.40
C LEU A 16 -19.15 -5.88 18.57
N PRO A 17 -18.86 -6.04 17.26
CA PRO A 17 -18.71 -7.32 16.57
C PRO A 17 -17.47 -8.09 17.05
N THR A 18 -17.44 -9.40 16.82
CA THR A 18 -16.29 -10.25 17.18
C THR A 18 -15.16 -10.13 16.16
N SER A 19 -15.48 -9.69 14.94
CA SER A 19 -14.50 -9.37 13.92
C SER A 19 -14.92 -8.17 13.09
N LEU A 20 -13.94 -7.47 12.55
CA LEU A 20 -14.11 -6.41 11.57
C LEU A 20 -13.23 -6.69 10.35
N THR A 21 -13.71 -6.25 9.19
CA THR A 21 -12.90 -6.08 8.00
C THR A 21 -12.84 -4.59 7.72
N ILE A 22 -11.64 -4.04 7.67
CA ILE A 22 -11.35 -2.61 7.60
C ILE A 22 -10.32 -2.34 6.49
N GLU A 23 -10.18 -1.10 6.08
CA GLU A 23 -9.09 -0.69 5.19
C GLU A 23 -7.86 -0.29 6.01
N ALA A 24 -6.69 -0.21 5.37
CA ALA A 24 -5.53 0.37 6.04
C ALA A 24 -5.80 1.83 6.45
N GLY A 25 -5.24 2.15 7.63
CA GLY A 25 -5.36 3.30 8.52
C GLY A 25 -6.75 3.68 9.00
N ASP A 26 -7.74 2.81 8.86
CA ASP A 26 -8.90 2.80 9.75
C ASP A 26 -8.46 2.63 11.22
N SER A 27 -9.31 3.09 12.14
CA SER A 27 -9.11 2.90 13.57
C SER A 27 -10.15 1.94 14.14
N VAL A 28 -9.78 1.18 15.17
CA VAL A 28 -10.73 0.39 15.95
C VAL A 28 -10.69 0.86 17.39
N THR A 29 -11.85 1.22 17.92
CA THR A 29 -12.04 1.54 19.33
C THR A 29 -12.75 0.40 20.04
N TRP A 30 -12.08 -0.19 21.04
CA TRP A 30 -12.70 -1.12 21.96
C TRP A 30 -13.34 -0.36 23.10
N ASN A 31 -14.67 -0.37 23.16
CA ASN A 31 -15.45 0.33 24.16
C ASN A 31 -15.90 -0.62 25.27
N TRP A 32 -15.59 -0.27 26.51
CA TRP A 32 -16.07 -0.96 27.70
C TRP A 32 -17.59 -0.89 27.80
N VAL A 33 -18.21 -2.04 28.04
CA VAL A 33 -19.63 -2.10 28.40
C VAL A 33 -19.81 -2.61 29.84
N GLU A 34 -19.16 -3.72 30.19
CA GLU A 34 -19.25 -4.34 31.52
C GLU A 34 -18.07 -5.26 31.75
N GLY A 35 -17.55 -5.33 32.99
CA GLY A 35 -16.49 -6.24 33.40
C GLY A 35 -15.15 -5.56 33.61
N GLU A 36 -14.12 -6.35 33.89
CA GLU A 36 -12.72 -5.89 33.89
C GLU A 36 -11.94 -6.69 32.85
N HIS A 37 -11.35 -6.00 31.90
CA HIS A 37 -10.74 -6.63 30.73
C HIS A 37 -9.29 -6.22 30.54
N ALA A 38 -8.52 -7.13 29.96
CA ALA A 38 -7.16 -6.90 29.50
C ALA A 38 -7.09 -7.17 28.00
N LEU A 39 -7.46 -6.16 27.19
CA LEU A 39 -7.34 -6.22 25.74
C LEU A 39 -5.88 -6.48 25.37
N THR A 40 -5.64 -7.51 24.56
CA THR A 40 -4.30 -7.91 24.13
C THR A 40 -4.36 -8.29 22.66
N SER A 41 -3.50 -7.70 21.82
CA SER A 41 -3.34 -8.10 20.41
C SER A 41 -2.73 -9.49 20.29
N GLY A 42 -2.79 -10.09 19.11
CA GLY A 42 -2.32 -11.44 18.84
C GLY A 42 -3.32 -12.52 19.30
N ILE A 43 -2.84 -13.75 19.44
CA ILE A 43 -3.64 -14.88 19.91
C ILE A 43 -3.02 -15.50 21.16
N PRO A 44 -3.80 -16.10 22.07
CA PRO A 44 -3.26 -16.77 23.25
C PRO A 44 -2.18 -17.81 22.90
N GLY A 45 -0.94 -17.55 23.35
CA GLY A 45 0.21 -18.43 23.09
C GLY A 45 0.84 -18.30 21.70
N GLY A 46 0.55 -17.22 20.97
CA GLY A 46 1.12 -16.96 19.66
C GLY A 46 2.65 -16.79 19.66
N THR A 47 3.23 -16.89 18.46
CA THR A 47 4.68 -16.99 18.26
C THR A 47 5.35 -15.61 18.44
N PRO A 48 6.42 -15.49 19.24
CA PRO A 48 7.17 -14.24 19.35
C PRO A 48 7.75 -13.77 18.01
N GLY A 49 7.65 -12.47 17.74
CA GLY A 49 8.11 -11.82 16.51
C GLY A 49 7.13 -11.89 15.34
N THR A 50 5.88 -12.34 15.57
CA THR A 50 4.82 -12.36 14.54
C THR A 50 3.59 -11.58 15.02
N ASN A 51 2.64 -11.30 14.13
CA ASN A 51 1.36 -10.67 14.47
C ASN A 51 0.50 -11.50 15.45
N ASP A 52 0.86 -12.77 15.67
CA ASP A 52 0.22 -13.64 16.66
C ASP A 52 0.77 -13.42 18.07
N GLU A 53 1.93 -12.78 18.23
CA GLU A 53 2.55 -12.55 19.54
C GLU A 53 1.61 -11.78 20.48
N PRO A 54 1.28 -12.33 21.66
CA PRO A 54 0.42 -11.66 22.63
C PRO A 54 0.94 -10.27 23.03
N GLY A 55 0.17 -9.24 22.68
CA GLY A 55 0.43 -7.86 23.10
C GLY A 55 1.54 -7.14 22.35
N ALA A 56 2.07 -7.71 21.27
CA ALA A 56 3.15 -7.09 20.49
C ALA A 56 2.73 -5.76 19.84
N LEU A 57 1.48 -5.66 19.37
CA LEU A 57 0.95 -4.44 18.72
C LEU A 57 0.29 -3.51 19.74
N PHE A 58 -0.58 -4.05 20.59
CA PHE A 58 -1.22 -3.29 21.65
C PHE A 58 -1.64 -4.16 22.83
N SER A 59 -1.65 -3.54 24.00
CA SER A 59 -2.27 -4.09 25.20
C SER A 59 -2.82 -2.97 26.07
N ALA A 60 -4.05 -3.12 26.56
CA ALA A 60 -4.73 -2.11 27.35
C ALA A 60 -5.69 -2.71 28.38
N SER A 61 -5.80 -2.08 29.54
CA SER A 61 -6.87 -2.38 30.49
C SER A 61 -8.12 -1.59 30.13
N ILE A 62 -9.24 -2.28 29.95
CA ILE A 62 -10.54 -1.68 29.59
C ILE A 62 -11.55 -1.97 30.70
N ASN A 63 -12.01 -0.92 31.38
CA ASN A 63 -12.89 -1.00 32.55
C ASN A 63 -13.65 0.31 32.79
N SER A 64 -14.40 0.40 33.89
CA SER A 64 -15.20 1.60 34.21
C SER A 64 -14.39 2.90 34.38
N GLN A 65 -13.09 2.82 34.69
CA GLN A 65 -12.20 3.98 34.80
C GLN A 65 -11.48 4.31 33.49
N ASN A 66 -11.21 3.29 32.66
CA ASN A 66 -10.60 3.40 31.34
C ASN A 66 -11.56 2.78 30.30
N PRO A 67 -12.61 3.52 29.90
CA PRO A 67 -13.74 2.92 29.21
C PRO A 67 -13.48 2.66 27.72
N SER A 68 -12.33 3.04 27.18
CA SER A 68 -12.02 2.80 25.77
C SER A 68 -10.53 2.72 25.50
N PHE A 69 -10.17 2.02 24.42
CA PHE A 69 -8.84 2.04 23.81
C PHE A 69 -9.00 2.07 22.29
N THR A 70 -8.18 2.87 21.60
CA THR A 70 -8.22 3.02 20.15
C THR A 70 -6.85 2.68 19.56
N TYR A 71 -6.85 1.94 18.45
CA TYR A 71 -5.64 1.60 17.69
C TYR A 71 -5.86 1.86 16.20
N PHE A 72 -4.83 2.37 15.52
CA PHE A 72 -4.84 2.63 14.07
C PHE A 72 -4.12 1.50 13.33
N PHE A 73 -4.74 0.99 12.27
CA PHE A 73 -4.24 -0.18 11.54
C PHE A 73 -3.62 0.22 10.21
N THR A 74 -2.34 0.54 10.16
CA THR A 74 -1.69 1.08 8.94
C THR A 74 -1.15 0.02 7.99
N GLU A 75 -0.93 -1.21 8.45
CA GLU A 75 -0.36 -2.29 7.62
C GLU A 75 -1.46 -3.08 6.89
N MET A 76 -1.38 -3.10 5.56
CA MET A 76 -2.34 -3.78 4.67
C MET A 76 -2.18 -5.30 4.66
N GLY A 77 -3.25 -6.00 4.26
CA GLY A 77 -3.21 -7.45 4.04
C GLY A 77 -2.95 -8.29 5.28
N GLN A 78 -3.21 -7.74 6.47
CA GLN A 78 -3.01 -8.42 7.73
C GLN A 78 -4.32 -8.87 8.36
N THR A 79 -4.29 -10.03 9.02
CA THR A 79 -5.30 -10.38 10.01
C THR A 79 -4.66 -10.43 11.37
N ILE A 80 -5.10 -9.56 12.26
CA ILE A 80 -4.58 -9.41 13.61
C ILE A 80 -5.62 -9.96 14.57
N GLY A 81 -5.24 -11.00 15.32
CA GLY A 81 -6.03 -11.49 16.44
C GLY A 81 -6.03 -10.48 17.59
N PHE A 82 -7.05 -10.54 18.43
CA PHE A 82 -7.00 -9.96 19.77
C PHE A 82 -7.83 -10.81 20.74
N PHE A 83 -7.56 -10.68 22.04
CA PHE A 83 -8.25 -11.43 23.07
C PHE A 83 -8.31 -10.68 24.40
N ASP A 84 -9.18 -11.13 25.30
CA ASP A 84 -9.15 -10.72 26.70
C ASP A 84 -8.15 -11.60 27.48
N ALA A 85 -7.05 -11.04 27.97
CA ALA A 85 -6.10 -11.83 28.77
C ALA A 85 -6.68 -12.29 30.12
N ASN A 86 -7.75 -11.65 30.61
CA ASN A 86 -8.49 -12.13 31.79
C ASN A 86 -9.39 -13.33 31.45
N ASN A 87 -9.78 -13.47 30.19
CA ASN A 87 -10.54 -14.59 29.66
C ASN A 87 -10.00 -15.02 28.29
N PRO A 88 -8.89 -15.79 28.22
CA PRO A 88 -8.21 -16.08 26.95
C PRO A 88 -9.03 -16.87 25.92
N SER A 89 -10.23 -17.35 26.29
CA SER A 89 -11.17 -17.97 25.35
C SER A 89 -11.98 -16.94 24.54
N GLN A 90 -12.07 -15.71 25.04
CA GLN A 90 -12.73 -14.61 24.35
C GLN A 90 -11.75 -13.97 23.38
N VAL A 91 -11.90 -14.31 22.10
CA VAL A 91 -11.04 -13.87 21.00
C VAL A 91 -11.85 -13.11 19.95
N GLY A 92 -11.20 -12.21 19.24
CA GLY A 92 -11.70 -11.54 18.05
C GLY A 92 -10.60 -11.34 17.03
N ALA A 93 -10.94 -10.78 15.88
CA ALA A 93 -9.98 -10.54 14.80
C ALA A 93 -10.30 -9.26 14.02
N ILE A 94 -9.26 -8.55 13.61
CA ILE A 94 -9.35 -7.44 12.66
C ILE A 94 -8.65 -7.88 11.38
N THR A 95 -9.34 -7.85 10.26
CA THR A 95 -8.76 -8.07 8.93
C THR A 95 -8.61 -6.71 8.25
N VAL A 96 -7.37 -6.28 8.03
CA VAL A 96 -7.04 -5.12 7.21
C VAL A 96 -6.94 -5.59 5.76
N LEU A 97 -7.70 -4.96 4.87
CA LEU A 97 -7.74 -5.33 3.47
C LEU A 97 -6.37 -5.11 2.79
N ASP A 98 -6.09 -5.97 1.83
CA ASP A 98 -4.93 -5.85 0.95
C ASP A 98 -5.40 -5.13 -0.31
N ASP A 99 -4.87 -3.93 -0.55
CA ASP A 99 -5.17 -3.19 -1.76
C ASP A 99 -4.19 -3.52 -2.90
N THR A 100 -3.20 -4.39 -2.67
CA THR A 100 -2.22 -4.76 -3.70
C THR A 100 -2.86 -5.56 -4.81
N LEU A 101 -2.39 -5.33 -6.04
CA LEU A 101 -2.90 -5.98 -7.24
C LEU A 101 -1.82 -6.85 -7.89
N THR A 102 -2.25 -7.84 -8.67
CA THR A 102 -1.37 -8.63 -9.53
C THR A 102 -1.66 -8.29 -10.99
N PHE A 103 -0.64 -7.84 -11.70
CA PHE A 103 -0.70 -7.49 -13.12
C PHE A 103 -0.09 -8.61 -13.96
N GLU A 104 -0.83 -9.10 -14.94
CA GLU A 104 -0.34 -10.17 -15.81
C GLU A 104 0.37 -9.61 -17.04
N VAL A 105 1.52 -10.20 -17.37
CA VAL A 105 2.28 -9.95 -18.59
C VAL A 105 2.46 -11.26 -19.33
N GLY A 106 1.87 -11.38 -20.51
CA GLY A 106 2.09 -12.52 -21.40
C GLY A 106 3.53 -12.54 -21.93
N VAL A 107 4.17 -13.70 -21.91
CA VAL A 107 5.45 -13.99 -22.55
C VAL A 107 5.16 -14.84 -23.78
N VAL A 108 5.16 -14.21 -24.95
CA VAL A 108 4.66 -14.80 -26.20
C VAL A 108 5.44 -14.28 -27.40
N ASP A 109 5.68 -15.14 -28.39
CA ASP A 109 6.45 -14.82 -29.59
C ASP A 109 7.82 -14.19 -29.21
N ASN A 110 8.12 -12.96 -29.63
CA ASN A 110 9.30 -12.21 -29.20
C ASN A 110 8.90 -10.97 -28.40
N ALA A 111 7.85 -11.06 -27.57
CA ALA A 111 7.25 -9.92 -26.90
C ALA A 111 6.81 -10.22 -25.46
N TYR A 112 6.79 -9.15 -24.66
CA TYR A 112 6.02 -9.08 -23.42
C TYR A 112 4.74 -8.29 -23.68
N LEU A 113 3.58 -8.79 -23.25
CA LEU A 113 2.28 -8.17 -23.50
C LEU A 113 1.47 -7.99 -22.21
N PRO A 114 1.19 -6.75 -21.76
CA PRO A 114 1.73 -5.50 -22.32
C PRO A 114 3.26 -5.41 -22.12
N SER A 115 3.93 -4.60 -22.94
CA SER A 115 5.38 -4.40 -22.80
C SER A 115 5.73 -3.46 -21.65
N THR A 116 4.76 -2.67 -21.19
CA THR A 116 4.90 -1.77 -20.05
C THR A 116 3.72 -2.00 -19.13
N VAL A 117 4.00 -2.13 -17.83
CA VAL A 117 3.00 -2.12 -16.77
C VAL A 117 3.32 -0.98 -15.81
N GLU A 118 2.30 -0.21 -15.47
CA GLU A 118 2.33 0.83 -14.44
C GLU A 118 1.59 0.27 -13.23
N ILE A 119 2.28 0.23 -12.08
CA ILE A 119 1.81 -0.38 -10.84
C ILE A 119 2.23 0.51 -9.65
N PHE A 120 1.75 0.19 -8.45
CA PHE A 120 2.20 0.85 -7.22
C PHE A 120 3.09 -0.06 -6.38
N GLU A 121 3.86 0.53 -5.47
CA GLU A 121 4.57 -0.26 -4.45
C GLU A 121 3.62 -1.22 -3.71
N GLY A 122 4.12 -2.42 -3.41
CA GLY A 122 3.38 -3.57 -2.92
C GLY A 122 2.67 -4.39 -4.00
N ASP A 123 2.45 -3.86 -5.20
CA ASP A 123 1.84 -4.62 -6.30
C ASP A 123 2.79 -5.69 -6.86
N ARG A 124 2.20 -6.66 -7.57
CA ARG A 124 2.89 -7.82 -8.13
C ARG A 124 2.78 -7.83 -9.63
N VAL A 125 3.85 -8.25 -10.32
CA VAL A 125 3.77 -8.61 -11.74
C VAL A 125 3.92 -10.10 -11.88
N ARG A 126 3.04 -10.69 -12.70
CA ARG A 126 2.96 -12.10 -13.03
C ARG A 126 3.22 -12.30 -14.50
N TRP A 127 4.42 -12.74 -14.84
CA TRP A 127 4.77 -13.10 -16.21
C TRP A 127 4.27 -14.51 -16.51
N VAL A 128 3.41 -14.65 -17.52
CA VAL A 128 2.76 -15.91 -17.90
C VAL A 128 3.26 -16.33 -19.28
N HIS A 129 3.95 -17.47 -19.34
CA HIS A 129 4.38 -18.09 -20.58
C HIS A 129 3.20 -18.62 -21.37
N GLU A 130 3.12 -18.26 -22.65
CA GLU A 130 2.13 -18.89 -23.53
C GLU A 130 2.51 -20.34 -23.86
N PRO A 131 1.54 -21.28 -23.87
CA PRO A 131 1.85 -22.68 -24.14
C PRO A 131 2.45 -22.92 -25.52
N MET A 132 3.40 -23.84 -25.61
CA MET A 132 4.08 -24.25 -26.85
C MET A 132 4.94 -23.14 -27.49
N GLU A 133 5.29 -22.11 -26.72
CA GLU A 133 6.26 -21.10 -27.12
C GLU A 133 7.70 -21.62 -26.99
N MET A 134 8.63 -20.88 -27.61
CA MET A 134 10.05 -21.18 -27.46
C MET A 134 10.57 -20.72 -26.09
N LEU A 135 11.81 -21.07 -25.73
CA LEU A 135 12.36 -20.71 -24.42
C LEU A 135 12.53 -19.20 -24.26
N HIS A 136 11.94 -18.62 -23.23
CA HIS A 136 12.12 -17.23 -22.82
C HIS A 136 12.79 -17.11 -21.45
N THR A 137 13.10 -15.88 -21.08
CA THR A 137 13.52 -15.49 -19.73
C THR A 137 12.79 -14.21 -19.35
N VAL A 138 12.71 -13.93 -18.06
CA VAL A 138 12.34 -12.64 -17.50
C VAL A 138 13.54 -12.16 -16.70
N THR A 139 14.30 -11.23 -17.28
CA THR A 139 15.58 -10.77 -16.72
C THR A 139 15.52 -9.28 -16.45
N SER A 140 15.59 -8.89 -15.18
CA SER A 140 15.66 -7.48 -14.75
C SER A 140 16.86 -6.74 -15.36
N GLY A 141 16.76 -5.42 -15.48
CA GLY A 141 17.79 -4.55 -16.01
C GLY A 141 17.80 -4.50 -17.54
N THR A 142 18.95 -4.13 -18.10
CA THR A 142 19.20 -4.10 -19.55
C THR A 142 20.42 -4.94 -19.93
N PRO A 143 20.50 -5.41 -21.18
CA PRO A 143 21.60 -6.29 -21.63
C PRO A 143 23.01 -5.69 -21.47
N THR A 144 23.09 -4.36 -21.36
CA THR A 144 24.34 -3.60 -21.26
C THR A 144 24.45 -2.78 -19.97
N GLY A 145 23.56 -3.00 -19.00
CA GLY A 145 23.57 -2.23 -17.77
C GLY A 145 24.84 -2.44 -16.95
N LEU A 146 25.20 -1.41 -16.19
CA LEU A 146 26.42 -1.39 -15.40
C LEU A 146 26.22 -2.09 -14.05
N PRO A 147 27.21 -2.84 -13.54
CA PRO A 147 27.12 -3.44 -12.22
C PRO A 147 26.83 -2.42 -11.11
N GLY A 148 25.97 -2.78 -10.17
CA GLY A 148 25.52 -1.95 -9.04
C GLY A 148 24.45 -0.92 -9.40
N THR A 149 23.81 -1.03 -10.56
CA THR A 149 22.70 -0.14 -10.99
C THR A 149 21.43 -0.95 -11.18
N ILE A 150 20.27 -0.28 -11.22
CA ILE A 150 18.99 -0.95 -11.54
C ILE A 150 18.98 -1.57 -12.95
N GLU A 151 19.86 -1.06 -13.82
CA GLU A 151 20.08 -1.56 -15.17
C GLU A 151 20.92 -2.84 -15.20
N GLU A 152 21.62 -3.20 -14.13
CA GLU A 152 22.48 -4.39 -14.12
C GLU A 152 21.67 -5.65 -14.51
N PRO A 153 22.06 -6.35 -15.59
CA PRO A 153 21.27 -7.46 -16.08
C PRO A 153 21.18 -8.59 -15.05
N GLY A 154 19.96 -8.86 -14.61
CA GLY A 154 19.64 -9.90 -13.65
C GLY A 154 19.82 -9.50 -12.18
N ALA A 155 20.01 -8.22 -11.86
CA ALA A 155 20.28 -7.78 -10.49
C ALA A 155 19.15 -8.09 -9.49
N LEU A 156 17.89 -7.96 -9.90
CA LEU A 156 16.73 -8.29 -9.06
C LEU A 156 16.26 -9.73 -9.28
N PHE A 157 16.13 -10.11 -10.54
CA PHE A 157 15.71 -11.45 -10.95
C PHE A 157 16.22 -11.79 -12.37
N ASN A 158 16.40 -13.09 -12.61
CA ASN A 158 16.72 -13.66 -13.92
C ASN A 158 16.12 -15.07 -14.01
N GLU A 159 14.87 -15.15 -14.41
CA GLU A 159 14.09 -16.39 -14.35
C GLU A 159 13.82 -16.97 -15.74
N GLU A 160 13.74 -18.30 -15.80
CA GLU A 160 13.30 -19.02 -17.00
C GLU A 160 11.79 -18.84 -17.22
N SER A 161 11.37 -18.66 -18.46
CA SER A 161 9.96 -18.71 -18.86
C SER A 161 9.79 -19.76 -19.95
N SER A 162 9.12 -20.87 -19.62
CA SER A 162 8.96 -22.04 -20.49
C SER A 162 7.67 -22.81 -20.17
N ASP A 163 7.28 -23.77 -21.01
CA ASP A 163 6.18 -24.70 -20.71
C ASP A 163 6.37 -25.47 -19.38
N LEU A 164 7.61 -25.63 -18.90
CA LEU A 164 7.92 -26.27 -17.61
C LEU A 164 7.88 -25.28 -16.44
N ASN A 165 8.17 -24.01 -16.71
CA ASN A 165 8.17 -22.91 -15.75
C ASN A 165 7.28 -21.77 -16.31
N PRO A 166 5.95 -21.97 -16.37
CA PRO A 166 5.09 -21.08 -17.15
C PRO A 166 4.69 -19.79 -16.42
N VAL A 167 5.05 -19.65 -15.14
CA VAL A 167 4.68 -18.48 -14.33
C VAL A 167 5.88 -18.05 -13.50
N PHE A 168 6.21 -16.77 -13.59
CA PHE A 168 7.10 -16.07 -12.67
C PHE A 168 6.34 -14.88 -12.05
N GLU A 169 6.46 -14.69 -10.74
CA GLU A 169 5.83 -13.60 -10.00
C GLU A 169 6.87 -12.84 -9.17
N TYR A 170 6.77 -11.51 -9.14
CA TYR A 170 7.62 -10.66 -8.32
C TYR A 170 6.80 -9.52 -7.71
N THR A 171 7.03 -9.22 -6.43
CA THR A 171 6.43 -8.09 -5.70
C THR A 171 7.40 -6.92 -5.70
N PHE A 172 6.92 -5.71 -5.96
CA PHE A 172 7.75 -4.52 -6.01
C PHE A 172 7.45 -3.61 -4.83
N ASP A 173 8.36 -3.52 -3.87
CA ASP A 173 8.12 -2.79 -2.61
C ASP A 173 8.64 -1.34 -2.62
N ASP A 174 9.39 -0.94 -3.65
CA ASP A 174 9.97 0.40 -3.77
C ASP A 174 9.65 1.03 -5.14
N PRO A 175 9.38 2.34 -5.21
CA PRO A 175 9.16 3.03 -6.48
C PRO A 175 10.43 3.09 -7.33
N MET A 176 10.30 2.71 -8.60
CA MET A 176 11.39 2.72 -9.59
C MET A 176 10.86 2.53 -11.01
N GLU A 177 11.67 2.88 -12.00
CA GLU A 177 11.48 2.43 -13.38
C GLU A 177 12.42 1.27 -13.65
N LEU A 178 11.88 0.05 -13.75
CA LEU A 178 12.66 -1.15 -13.97
C LEU A 178 12.51 -1.62 -15.43
N PRO A 179 13.56 -1.48 -16.26
CA PRO A 179 13.60 -2.23 -17.50
C PRO A 179 13.82 -3.71 -17.22
N TYR A 180 13.32 -4.56 -18.11
CA TYR A 180 13.64 -5.98 -18.14
C TYR A 180 13.66 -6.48 -19.59
N PHE A 181 14.29 -7.62 -19.82
CA PHE A 181 14.47 -8.17 -21.15
C PHE A 181 14.50 -9.69 -21.16
N CYS A 182 14.39 -10.24 -22.36
CA CYS A 182 14.55 -11.67 -22.61
C CYS A 182 15.96 -11.94 -23.15
N ILE A 183 16.79 -12.71 -22.43
CA ILE A 183 18.16 -13.04 -22.85
C ILE A 183 18.20 -13.74 -24.23
N PRO A 184 17.42 -14.82 -24.49
CA PRO A 184 17.47 -15.49 -25.80
C PRO A 184 16.99 -14.60 -26.97
N HIS A 185 16.13 -13.61 -26.69
CA HIS A 185 15.45 -12.80 -27.71
C HIS A 185 15.81 -11.31 -27.68
N VAL A 186 16.89 -10.97 -26.99
CA VAL A 186 17.39 -9.59 -26.91
C VAL A 186 17.68 -9.00 -28.28
N ALA A 187 18.19 -9.81 -29.22
CA ALA A 187 18.49 -9.38 -30.59
C ALA A 187 17.23 -9.03 -31.39
N PHE A 188 16.06 -9.50 -30.95
CA PHE A 188 14.74 -9.16 -31.52
C PHE A 188 14.07 -8.00 -30.78
N GLY A 189 14.71 -7.42 -29.76
CA GLY A 189 14.19 -6.29 -29.01
C GLY A 189 13.14 -6.66 -27.96
N MET A 190 13.07 -7.94 -27.56
CA MET A 190 12.14 -8.41 -26.54
C MET A 190 12.50 -7.81 -25.16
N THR A 191 11.91 -6.66 -24.87
CA THR A 191 12.15 -5.81 -23.71
C THR A 191 10.81 -5.35 -23.15
N GLY A 192 10.80 -5.03 -21.86
CA GLY A 192 9.64 -4.44 -21.22
C GLY A 192 10.06 -3.52 -20.07
N PHE A 193 9.07 -2.84 -19.50
CA PHE A 193 9.22 -1.94 -18.38
C PHE A 193 8.17 -2.23 -17.32
N VAL A 194 8.59 -2.20 -16.06
CA VAL A 194 7.68 -2.02 -14.92
C VAL A 194 7.95 -0.62 -14.40
N ILE A 195 6.93 0.23 -14.36
CA ILE A 195 6.99 1.54 -13.72
C ILE A 195 6.24 1.39 -12.40
N ILE A 196 6.98 1.51 -11.31
CA ILE A 196 6.47 1.37 -9.95
C ILE A 196 6.33 2.78 -9.39
N GLN A 197 5.08 3.22 -9.28
CA GLN A 197 4.71 4.49 -8.69
C GLN A 197 4.72 4.39 -7.17
N ASP A 198 5.09 5.50 -6.56
CA ASP A 198 5.07 5.68 -5.11
C ASP A 198 3.62 5.84 -4.64
N ARG A 199 3.31 5.35 -3.45
CA ARG A 199 2.04 5.66 -2.80
C ARG A 199 2.13 7.06 -2.21
N PHE A 200 1.02 7.78 -2.21
CA PHE A 200 1.01 9.14 -1.71
C PHE A 200 -0.31 9.46 -1.04
N LEU A 201 -0.28 10.50 -0.21
CA LEU A 201 -1.47 11.11 0.37
C LEU A 201 -1.81 12.35 -0.45
N ARG A 202 -2.96 12.35 -1.14
CA ARG A 202 -3.36 13.44 -2.01
C ARG A 202 -3.52 14.73 -1.21
N GLY A 203 -2.80 15.77 -1.64
CA GLY A 203 -2.70 17.05 -0.95
C GLY A 203 -1.54 17.17 0.05
N ASP A 204 -0.80 16.09 0.35
CA ASP A 204 0.46 16.11 1.13
C ASP A 204 1.65 16.41 0.21
N ALA A 205 1.74 17.66 -0.20
CA ALA A 205 2.69 18.10 -1.22
C ALA A 205 4.15 18.04 -0.75
N ASP A 206 4.40 18.18 0.56
CA ASP A 206 5.76 18.10 1.12
C ASP A 206 6.13 16.70 1.64
N ARG A 207 5.21 15.72 1.55
CA ARG A 207 5.38 14.30 1.89
C ARG A 207 5.80 14.08 3.34
N ASN A 208 5.19 14.85 4.26
CA ASN A 208 5.45 14.71 5.70
C ASN A 208 4.47 13.75 6.41
N GLY A 209 3.49 13.21 5.68
CA GLY A 209 2.44 12.31 6.15
C GLY A 209 1.23 13.02 6.76
N GLN A 210 1.15 14.36 6.69
CA GLN A 210 0.09 15.16 7.32
C GLN A 210 -0.37 16.30 6.40
N LEU A 211 -1.66 16.32 6.06
CA LEU A 211 -2.26 17.46 5.38
C LEU A 211 -2.30 18.70 6.28
N GLY A 212 -1.67 19.77 5.81
CA GLY A 212 -1.63 21.04 6.50
C GLY A 212 -1.41 22.25 5.60
N ILE A 213 -1.19 23.41 6.23
CA ILE A 213 -0.90 24.65 5.50
C ILE A 213 0.48 24.62 4.84
N GLY A 214 1.39 23.77 5.33
CA GLY A 214 2.71 23.56 4.75
C GLY A 214 2.61 23.11 3.29
N ASP A 215 1.71 22.18 3.01
CA ASP A 215 1.49 21.64 1.67
C ASP A 215 0.98 22.68 0.68
N ALA A 216 -0.01 23.48 1.09
CA ALA A 216 -0.50 24.57 0.25
C ALA A 216 0.63 25.59 -0.07
N ILE A 217 1.50 25.88 0.89
CA ILE A 217 2.67 26.74 0.69
C ILE A 217 3.67 26.05 -0.26
N PHE A 218 3.89 24.75 -0.12
CA PHE A 218 4.79 23.97 -0.97
C PHE A 218 4.33 23.98 -2.42
N THR A 219 3.05 23.67 -2.69
CA THR A 219 2.47 23.70 -4.05
C THR A 219 2.58 25.10 -4.68
N LEU A 220 2.30 26.17 -3.91
CA LEU A 220 2.48 27.54 -4.41
C LEU A 220 3.96 27.88 -4.66
N GLY A 221 4.88 27.36 -3.84
CA GLY A 221 6.32 27.49 -4.04
C GLY A 221 6.79 26.82 -5.34
N PHE A 222 6.27 25.63 -5.62
CA PHE A 222 6.50 24.91 -6.87
C PHE A 222 5.99 25.72 -8.08
N LEU A 223 4.72 26.15 -8.04
CA LEU A 223 4.07 26.85 -9.15
C LEU A 223 4.69 28.21 -9.50
N PHE A 224 5.10 29.00 -8.50
CA PHE A 224 5.44 30.41 -8.72
C PHE A 224 6.89 30.79 -8.40
N GLN A 225 7.59 30.00 -7.60
CA GLN A 225 8.93 30.36 -7.11
C GLN A 225 10.01 29.42 -7.63
N GLY A 226 9.65 28.21 -8.07
CA GLY A 226 10.62 27.18 -8.47
C GLY A 226 11.55 26.75 -7.33
N THR A 227 11.14 26.98 -6.09
CA THR A 227 11.92 26.70 -4.88
C THR A 227 11.59 25.35 -4.24
N ALA A 228 10.53 24.70 -4.71
CA ALA A 228 10.11 23.38 -4.29
C ALA A 228 10.32 22.39 -5.45
N THR A 229 10.90 21.23 -5.15
CA THR A 229 11.05 20.11 -6.08
C THR A 229 10.18 18.97 -5.56
N PRO A 230 8.97 18.78 -6.10
CA PRO A 230 8.07 17.72 -5.66
C PRO A 230 8.66 16.35 -5.95
N ASN A 231 8.47 15.41 -5.02
CA ASN A 231 8.82 13.99 -5.25
C ASN A 231 7.69 13.23 -5.96
N CYS A 232 6.46 13.73 -5.87
CA CYS A 232 5.26 13.18 -6.50
C CYS A 232 4.41 14.37 -6.96
N LEU A 233 4.11 14.48 -8.25
CA LEU A 233 3.27 15.57 -8.77
C LEU A 233 1.80 15.34 -8.44
N ASP A 234 1.36 14.09 -8.37
CA ASP A 234 -0.04 13.73 -8.10
C ASP A 234 -0.43 14.09 -6.66
N ALA A 235 0.52 14.10 -5.72
CA ALA A 235 0.31 14.63 -4.38
C ALA A 235 -0.01 16.14 -4.36
N LEU A 236 0.47 16.89 -5.36
CA LEU A 236 0.19 18.33 -5.50
C LEU A 236 -1.13 18.58 -6.23
N ASP A 237 -1.61 17.65 -7.05
CA ASP A 237 -2.93 17.69 -7.68
C ASP A 237 -3.99 17.25 -6.66
N THR A 238 -4.43 18.21 -5.87
CA THR A 238 -5.41 17.99 -4.81
C THR A 238 -6.80 17.69 -5.40
N SER A 239 -7.08 18.15 -6.61
CA SER A 239 -8.36 17.95 -7.29
C SER A 239 -8.48 16.65 -8.08
N ASP A 240 -7.36 15.96 -8.35
CA ASP A 240 -7.31 14.77 -9.19
C ASP A 240 -7.82 15.06 -10.61
N ASP A 241 -7.30 16.12 -11.24
CA ASP A 241 -7.71 16.57 -12.59
C ASP A 241 -6.58 16.54 -13.64
N GLY A 242 -5.46 15.90 -13.29
CA GLY A 242 -4.27 15.73 -14.10
C GLY A 242 -3.40 16.99 -14.21
N GLN A 243 -3.71 18.06 -13.46
CA GLN A 243 -3.04 19.36 -13.61
C GLN A 243 -2.74 20.03 -12.28
N VAL A 244 -1.47 20.02 -11.88
CA VAL A 244 -0.98 20.86 -10.77
C VAL A 244 -1.07 22.35 -11.15
N ASN A 245 -2.01 23.08 -10.53
CA ASN A 245 -2.29 24.48 -10.79
C ASN A 245 -2.79 25.23 -9.52
N ILE A 246 -3.26 26.48 -9.67
CA ILE A 246 -3.68 27.31 -8.52
C ILE A 246 -4.94 26.79 -7.82
N ALA A 247 -5.74 25.96 -8.50
CA ALA A 247 -6.93 25.36 -7.94
C ALA A 247 -6.59 24.40 -6.79
N ASP A 248 -5.45 23.70 -6.85
CA ASP A 248 -5.05 22.70 -5.86
C ASP A 248 -4.84 23.26 -4.44
N PRO A 249 -3.95 24.26 -4.22
CA PRO A 249 -3.80 24.83 -2.89
C PRO A 249 -5.08 25.53 -2.42
N VAL A 250 -5.93 26.01 -3.34
CA VAL A 250 -7.24 26.57 -2.97
C VAL A 250 -8.20 25.48 -2.49
N ALA A 251 -8.26 24.34 -3.18
CA ALA A 251 -9.06 23.19 -2.79
C ALA A 251 -8.60 22.64 -1.43
N LEU A 252 -7.29 22.47 -1.24
CA LEU A 252 -6.70 22.01 0.02
C LEU A 252 -7.04 22.95 1.19
N LEU A 253 -6.83 24.25 1.04
CA LEU A 253 -7.17 25.23 2.07
C LEU A 253 -8.69 25.30 2.33
N GLY A 254 -9.50 25.07 1.28
CA GLY A 254 -10.95 24.94 1.39
C GLY A 254 -11.36 23.76 2.28
N TYR A 255 -10.72 22.61 2.10
CA TYR A 255 -10.91 21.45 2.96
C TYR A 255 -10.48 21.75 4.40
N LEU A 256 -9.26 22.27 4.59
CA LEU A 256 -8.67 22.52 5.90
C LEU A 256 -9.43 23.56 6.74
N PHE A 257 -9.99 24.59 6.12
CA PHE A 257 -10.49 25.77 6.85
C PHE A 257 -11.92 26.20 6.51
N ALA A 258 -12.52 25.69 5.44
CA ALA A 258 -13.83 26.14 4.96
C ALA A 258 -14.87 25.02 4.82
N SER A 259 -14.59 23.83 5.36
CA SER A 259 -15.47 22.65 5.27
C SER A 259 -15.83 22.30 3.82
N ALA A 260 -14.91 22.55 2.88
CA ALA A 260 -15.04 22.01 1.54
C ALA A 260 -14.90 20.47 1.55
N PRO A 261 -15.31 19.77 0.48
CA PRO A 261 -15.11 18.33 0.37
C PRO A 261 -13.63 17.94 0.57
N PRO A 262 -13.36 16.74 1.15
CA PRO A 262 -12.00 16.22 1.21
C PRO A 262 -11.43 15.95 -0.19
N PRO A 263 -10.08 15.88 -0.33
CA PRO A 263 -9.45 15.43 -1.57
C PRO A 263 -9.98 14.05 -2.01
N PRO A 264 -10.04 13.77 -3.32
CA PRO A 264 -10.24 12.42 -3.85
C PRO A 264 -9.19 11.44 -3.32
N ALA A 265 -9.45 10.13 -3.47
CA ALA A 265 -8.44 9.12 -3.15
C ALA A 265 -7.16 9.33 -4.00
N PRO A 266 -5.95 9.01 -3.50
CA PRO A 266 -5.65 8.42 -2.19
C PRO A 266 -5.71 9.45 -1.04
N PHE A 267 -6.65 9.24 -0.13
CA PHE A 267 -6.94 10.04 1.07
C PHE A 267 -7.83 9.17 1.97
N SER A 268 -7.68 9.15 3.30
CA SER A 268 -6.90 10.01 4.23
C SER A 268 -5.54 9.46 4.68
N LEU A 269 -5.01 8.51 3.91
CA LEU A 269 -3.70 7.89 4.12
C LEU A 269 -3.01 7.78 2.77
N GLU A 270 -1.71 7.50 2.81
CA GLU A 270 -0.99 7.13 1.61
C GLU A 270 -1.60 5.88 0.98
N GLY A 271 -1.76 5.92 -0.33
CA GLY A 271 -2.32 4.83 -1.10
C GLY A 271 -2.01 4.98 -2.58
N PRO A 272 -2.44 4.00 -3.39
CA PRO A 272 -2.24 4.02 -4.81
C PRO A 272 -3.30 4.92 -5.45
N ASP A 273 -2.90 5.67 -6.45
CA ASP A 273 -3.83 6.39 -7.30
C ASP A 273 -4.15 5.59 -8.57
N ARG A 274 -5.32 4.95 -8.58
CA ARG A 274 -5.74 4.09 -9.69
C ARG A 274 -6.82 4.75 -10.55
N THR A 275 -7.10 6.03 -10.34
CA THR A 275 -7.95 6.80 -11.24
C THR A 275 -7.13 7.19 -12.48
N ALA A 276 -7.83 7.67 -13.49
CA ALA A 276 -7.18 8.24 -14.66
C ALA A 276 -7.33 9.75 -14.57
N ASP A 277 -6.26 10.45 -14.92
CA ASP A 277 -6.19 11.90 -15.13
C ASP A 277 -6.96 12.37 -16.38
#